data_AF-A0A944HNV3-F1
#
_entry.id   AF-A0A944HNV3-F1
#
_cell.length_a   1.000
_cell.length_b   1.000
_cell.length_c   1.000
_cell.angle_alpha   90.00
_cell.angle_beta   90.00
_cell.angle_gamma   90.00
#
_symmetry.space_group_name_H-M   'P 1'
#
loop_
_entity.id
_entity.type
_entity.pdbx_description
1 polymer ?
#
loop_
_entity_poly.entity_id
_entity_poly.type
_entity_poly.pdbx_seq_one_letter_code
_entity_poly.pdbx_strand_id
1 'polypeptide(L)'
;MSPSTANQNVSASEVLSAFGLQSIPEEIGHLVCCREPSWRTAFCGVQGDTINVAVKTICTMCVEQAETIWPGWWADPETFCPVDGQPCPDEHDIDQRIAWETGPPAP
;
A
#
# COMPACT_ATOMS: atom_id res chain seq x y z
N MET A 1 13.69 -37.10 38.31
CA MET A 1 14.49 -36.20 37.46
C MET A 1 13.62 -35.87 36.26
N SER A 2 13.03 -34.68 36.29
CA SER A 2 12.12 -34.16 35.26
C SER A 2 12.92 -33.52 34.13
N PRO A 3 12.51 -33.63 32.87
CA PRO A 3 12.97 -32.72 31.83
C PRO A 3 12.13 -31.44 31.85
N SER A 4 12.83 -30.30 31.95
CA SER A 4 12.29 -28.95 31.88
C SER A 4 12.20 -28.46 30.43
N THR A 5 11.05 -27.87 30.12
CA THR A 5 10.86 -26.62 29.36
C THR A 5 11.16 -26.60 27.85
N ALA A 6 10.09 -26.65 27.05
CA ALA A 6 9.99 -25.90 25.80
C ALA A 6 8.85 -24.90 25.95
N ASN A 7 9.19 -23.68 26.37
CA ASN A 7 8.26 -22.57 26.49
C ASN A 7 8.11 -21.95 25.10
N GLN A 8 6.97 -22.21 24.44
CA GLN A 8 6.64 -21.59 23.16
C GLN A 8 6.24 -20.12 23.40
N ASN A 9 7.23 -19.24 23.45
CA ASN A 9 7.02 -17.80 23.26
C ASN A 9 6.74 -17.56 21.78
N VAL A 10 5.50 -17.73 21.36
CA VAL A 10 4.99 -17.09 20.15
C VAL A 10 4.94 -15.59 20.48
N SER A 11 6.03 -14.89 20.18
CA SER A 11 6.15 -13.47 20.42
C SER A 11 5.17 -12.74 19.50
N ALA A 12 4.32 -11.91 20.10
CA ALA A 12 3.43 -10.97 19.45
C ALA A 12 4.22 -9.89 18.69
N SER A 13 4.88 -10.27 17.60
CA SER A 13 5.75 -9.41 16.79
C SER A 13 5.48 -9.52 15.30
N GLU A 14 4.21 -9.72 14.95
CA GLU A 14 3.67 -9.20 13.68
C GLU A 14 2.64 -8.13 14.03
N VAL A 15 3.09 -7.11 14.78
CA VAL A 15 2.47 -5.81 14.62
C VAL A 15 2.83 -5.42 13.19
N LEU A 16 1.90 -5.64 12.25
CA LEU A 16 1.93 -4.98 10.95
C LEU A 16 2.29 -3.53 11.24
N SER A 17 3.54 -3.16 10.95
CA SER A 17 4.02 -1.83 11.30
C SER A 17 3.11 -0.84 10.58
N ALA A 18 2.66 0.22 11.24
CA ALA A 18 1.89 1.25 10.55
C ALA A 18 2.76 1.88 9.45
N PHE A 19 2.14 2.39 8.39
CA PHE A 19 2.83 3.24 7.43
C PHE A 19 3.13 4.61 8.05
N GLY A 20 4.23 5.25 7.66
CA GLY A 20 4.38 6.68 7.89
C GLY A 20 3.53 7.48 6.90
N LEU A 21 2.81 8.51 7.36
CA LEU A 21 2.12 9.45 6.46
C LEU A 21 3.06 10.60 6.09
N GLN A 22 3.20 10.88 4.79
CA GLN A 22 4.08 11.93 4.25
C GLN A 22 3.34 12.84 3.27
N SER A 23 3.92 14.03 3.08
CA SER A 23 3.44 15.04 2.11
C SER A 23 4.65 15.72 1.48
N ILE A 24 5.37 14.98 0.63
CA ILE A 24 6.61 15.43 -0.04
C ILE A 24 6.36 15.38 -1.56
N PRO A 25 5.97 16.49 -2.20
CA PRO A 25 5.52 16.47 -3.59
C PRO A 25 6.61 16.11 -4.62
N GLU A 26 7.88 16.27 -4.25
CA GLU A 26 9.05 16.01 -5.08
C GLU A 26 9.45 14.53 -5.11
N GLU A 27 8.89 13.71 -4.23
CA GLU A 27 9.14 12.27 -4.25
C GLU A 27 8.44 11.59 -5.44
N ILE A 28 9.04 10.49 -5.88
CA ILE A 28 8.45 9.63 -6.90
C ILE A 28 7.42 8.72 -6.22
N GLY A 29 6.16 8.91 -6.55
CA GLY A 29 5.05 8.07 -6.10
C GLY A 29 5.08 6.69 -6.75
N HIS A 30 4.90 5.67 -5.93
CA HIS A 30 4.78 4.28 -6.39
C HIS A 30 3.32 3.84 -6.32
N LEU A 31 2.80 3.26 -7.41
CA LEU A 31 1.39 2.85 -7.49
C LEU A 31 1.16 1.50 -6.81
N VAL A 32 0.05 1.42 -6.10
CA VAL A 32 -0.55 0.21 -5.53
C VAL A 32 -2.00 0.12 -6.01
N CYS A 33 -2.60 -1.06 -5.97
CA CYS A 33 -4.05 -1.18 -6.15
C CYS A 33 -4.79 -0.76 -4.88
N CYS A 34 -5.79 0.11 -5.04
CA CYS A 34 -6.73 0.57 -4.01
C CYS A 34 -7.41 -0.58 -3.20
N ARG A 35 -7.59 -1.75 -3.83
CA ARG A 35 -8.23 -2.95 -3.26
C ARG A 35 -7.25 -4.03 -2.79
N GLU A 36 -5.95 -3.83 -2.98
CA GLU A 36 -4.94 -4.78 -2.51
C GLU A 36 -5.03 -4.89 -0.98
N PRO A 37 -5.00 -6.08 -0.36
CA PRO A 37 -5.05 -6.21 1.10
C PRO A 37 -3.89 -5.52 1.82
N SER A 38 -2.78 -5.28 1.12
CA SER A 38 -1.61 -4.58 1.64
C SER A 38 -1.01 -3.66 0.59
N TRP A 39 -0.71 -2.42 0.96
CA TRP A 39 -0.01 -1.45 0.10
C TRP A 39 1.51 -1.49 0.25
N ARG A 40 2.05 -2.57 0.83
CA ARG A 40 3.48 -2.70 1.11
C ARG A 40 4.33 -2.91 -0.13
N THR A 41 3.76 -3.42 -1.21
CA THR A 41 4.48 -3.71 -2.45
C THR A 41 3.79 -2.99 -3.60
N ALA A 42 4.52 -2.11 -4.26
CA ALA A 42 4.06 -1.40 -5.44
C ALA A 42 4.03 -2.29 -6.69
N PHE A 43 3.35 -1.86 -7.75
CA PHE A 43 3.34 -2.59 -9.02
C PHE A 43 4.73 -2.85 -9.59
N CYS A 44 5.69 -1.94 -9.40
CA CYS A 44 7.07 -2.17 -9.84
C CYS A 44 7.89 -3.14 -8.94
N GLY A 45 7.29 -3.69 -7.89
CA GLY A 45 7.92 -4.62 -6.95
C GLY A 45 8.70 -3.95 -5.80
N VAL A 46 8.79 -2.61 -5.78
CA VAL A 46 9.41 -1.88 -4.66
C VAL A 46 8.55 -2.03 -3.41
N GLN A 47 9.21 -2.29 -2.28
CA GLN A 47 8.57 -2.29 -0.97
C GLN A 47 8.58 -0.88 -0.37
N GLY A 48 7.48 -0.51 0.30
CA GLY A 48 7.32 0.78 0.95
C GLY A 48 6.84 0.66 2.40
N ASP A 49 7.20 1.65 3.19
CA ASP A 49 6.72 1.86 4.56
C ASP A 49 6.13 3.24 4.81
N THR A 50 5.99 4.05 3.76
CA THR A 50 5.30 5.34 3.82
C THR A 50 4.19 5.43 2.78
N ILE A 51 3.17 6.22 3.10
CA ILE A 51 2.12 6.67 2.17
C ILE A 51 2.33 8.18 1.97
N ASN A 52 2.59 8.58 0.74
CA ASN A 52 2.76 9.99 0.37
C ASN A 52 1.62 10.42 -0.56
N VAL A 53 0.72 11.24 -0.04
CA VAL A 53 -0.49 11.68 -0.76
C VAL A 53 -0.28 12.93 -1.62
N ALA A 54 0.93 13.51 -1.60
CA ALA A 54 1.22 14.78 -2.26
C ALA A 54 2.11 14.65 -3.51
N VAL A 55 2.52 13.43 -3.88
CA VAL A 55 3.44 13.17 -4.99
C VAL A 55 2.94 13.76 -6.30
N LYS A 56 3.85 14.39 -7.06
CA LYS A 56 3.54 14.96 -8.39
C LYS A 56 4.08 14.14 -9.55
N THR A 57 4.98 13.20 -9.26
CA THR A 57 5.62 12.34 -10.25
C THR A 57 5.36 10.90 -9.88
N ILE A 58 4.88 10.09 -10.83
CA ILE A 58 4.62 8.67 -10.62
C ILE A 58 5.75 7.85 -11.26
N CYS A 59 6.16 6.77 -10.61
CA CYS A 59 7.15 5.82 -11.12
C CYS A 59 6.72 5.25 -12.48
N THR A 60 7.51 5.48 -13.52
CA THR A 60 7.24 4.98 -14.89
C THR A 60 7.05 3.47 -14.94
N MET A 61 7.81 2.69 -14.17
CA MET A 61 7.66 1.23 -14.15
C MET A 61 6.32 0.78 -13.55
N CYS A 62 5.81 1.48 -12.54
CA CYS A 62 4.47 1.21 -12.00
C CYS A 62 3.39 1.44 -13.06
N VAL A 63 3.55 2.50 -13.86
CA VAL A 63 2.65 2.85 -14.94
C VAL A 63 2.64 1.78 -16.03
N GLU A 64 3.82 1.37 -16.50
CA GLU A 64 3.98 0.34 -17.52
C GLU A 64 3.46 -1.02 -17.04
N GLN A 65 3.67 -1.34 -15.77
CA GLN A 65 3.17 -2.57 -15.19
C GLN A 65 1.64 -2.57 -15.09
N ALA A 66 1.03 -1.45 -14.67
CA ALA A 66 -0.42 -1.31 -14.65
C ALA A 66 -1.01 -1.42 -16.07
N GLU A 67 -0.35 -0.84 -17.09
CA GLU A 67 -0.75 -0.97 -18.50
C GLU A 67 -0.64 -2.40 -19.03
N THR A 68 0.37 -3.14 -18.58
CA THR A 68 0.52 -4.56 -18.91
C THR A 68 -0.58 -5.41 -18.29
N ILE A 69 -1.00 -5.09 -17.07
CA ILE A 69 -2.07 -5.80 -16.36
C ILE A 69 -3.43 -5.47 -16.99
N TRP A 70 -3.69 -4.19 -17.24
CA TRP A 70 -4.93 -3.70 -17.81
C TRP A 70 -4.64 -2.63 -18.87
N PRO A 71 -4.59 -3.01 -20.16
CA PRO A 71 -4.34 -2.06 -21.24
C PRO A 71 -5.41 -0.97 -21.28
N GLY A 72 -4.98 0.28 -21.37
CA GLY A 72 -5.85 1.45 -21.39
C GLY A 72 -6.40 1.83 -20.02
N TRP A 73 -5.79 1.41 -18.90
CA TRP A 73 -6.24 1.79 -17.55
C TRP A 73 -6.25 3.32 -17.33
N TRP A 74 -5.43 4.06 -18.08
CA TRP A 74 -5.43 5.52 -18.10
C TRP A 74 -6.68 6.17 -18.74
N ALA A 75 -7.42 5.42 -19.56
CA ALA A 75 -8.55 5.96 -20.31
C ALA A 75 -9.78 6.23 -19.43
N ASP A 76 -9.85 5.60 -18.25
CA ASP A 76 -10.86 5.82 -17.22
C ASP A 76 -10.16 5.76 -15.84
N PRO A 77 -9.54 6.87 -15.41
CA PRO A 77 -8.67 6.88 -14.24
C PRO A 77 -9.45 6.72 -12.91
N GLU A 78 -10.77 6.83 -12.92
CA GLU A 78 -11.56 6.85 -11.69
C GLU A 78 -12.01 5.47 -11.20
N THR A 79 -11.97 4.43 -12.04
CA THR A 79 -13.02 3.41 -11.82
C THR A 79 -12.58 1.97 -11.67
N PHE A 80 -11.32 1.54 -11.79
CA PHE A 80 -10.99 0.11 -11.63
C PHE A 80 -9.59 -0.20 -11.09
N CYS A 81 -9.50 -1.16 -10.16
CA CYS A 81 -8.25 -1.77 -9.77
C CYS A 81 -7.74 -2.71 -10.89
N PRO A 82 -6.51 -2.54 -11.39
CA PRO A 82 -5.96 -3.43 -12.41
C PRO A 82 -5.84 -4.90 -11.94
N VAL A 83 -5.68 -5.14 -10.64
CA VAL A 83 -5.46 -6.48 -10.07
C VAL A 83 -6.70 -7.37 -10.14
N ASP A 84 -7.89 -6.82 -9.88
CA ASP A 84 -9.14 -7.60 -9.81
C ASP A 84 -10.25 -7.12 -10.76
N GLY A 85 -10.02 -6.02 -11.50
CA GLY A 85 -10.98 -5.43 -12.43
C GLY A 85 -12.26 -4.91 -11.77
N GLN A 86 -12.27 -4.75 -10.44
CA GLN A 86 -13.39 -4.20 -9.70
C GLN A 86 -13.17 -2.72 -9.42
N PRO A 87 -14.26 -1.95 -9.23
CA PRO A 87 -14.12 -0.54 -8.94
C PRO A 87 -13.40 -0.28 -7.64
N CYS A 88 -12.50 0.71 -7.69
CA CYS A 88 -11.89 1.24 -6.49
C CYS A 88 -12.99 1.78 -5.56
N PRO A 89 -12.79 1.68 -4.24
CA PRO A 89 -13.58 2.46 -3.29
C PRO A 89 -13.53 3.95 -3.64
N ASP A 90 -14.54 4.70 -3.18
CA ASP A 90 -14.54 6.14 -3.38
C ASP A 90 -13.40 6.83 -2.61
N GLU A 91 -13.15 8.11 -2.92
CA GLU A 91 -12.07 8.89 -2.30
C GLU A 91 -12.17 8.90 -0.77
N HIS A 92 -13.38 8.96 -0.22
CA HIS A 92 -13.59 8.99 1.22
C HIS A 92 -13.20 7.66 1.89
N ASP A 93 -13.56 6.54 1.28
CA ASP A 93 -13.17 5.20 1.75
C ASP A 93 -11.65 4.99 1.66
N ILE A 94 -11.01 5.52 0.62
CA ILE A 94 -9.55 5.49 0.46
C ILE A 94 -8.87 6.33 1.54
N ASP A 95 -9.34 7.55 1.80
CA ASP A 95 -8.83 8.41 2.87
C ASP A 95 -8.95 7.75 4.24
N GLN A 96 -10.11 7.10 4.51
CA GLN A 96 -10.32 6.37 5.74
C GLN A 96 -9.35 5.19 5.87
N ARG A 97 -9.10 4.47 4.78
CA ARG A 97 -8.11 3.40 4.75
C ARG A 97 -6.71 3.92 5.00
N ILE A 98 -6.30 5.02 4.38
CA ILE A 98 -5.00 5.65 4.64
C ILE A 98 -4.86 5.96 6.14
N ALA A 99 -5.88 6.56 6.76
CA ALA A 99 -5.87 6.87 8.18
C ALA A 99 -5.71 5.63 9.07
N TRP A 100 -6.31 4.49 8.70
CA TRP A 100 -6.13 3.22 9.41
C TRP A 100 -4.73 2.63 9.23
N GLU A 101 -4.20 2.67 8.01
CA GLU A 101 -2.89 2.12 7.66
C GLU A 101 -1.73 2.93 8.28
N THR A 102 -1.92 4.24 8.49
CA THR A 102 -0.88 5.11 9.05
C THR A 102 -0.95 5.29 10.57
N GLY A 103 -2.05 4.86 11.20
CA GLY A 103 -2.27 5.05 12.64
C GLY A 103 -2.26 6.52 13.09
N PRO A 104 -2.40 6.82 14.40
CA PRO A 104 -2.16 8.16 14.90
C PRO A 104 -0.69 8.54 14.64
N PRO A 105 -0.40 9.77 14.19
CA PRO A 105 0.95 10.20 13.87
C PRO A 105 1.87 9.97 15.08
N ALA A 106 3.05 9.38 14.84
CA ALA A 106 4.07 9.25 15.87
C ALA A 106 4.45 10.66 16.39
N PRO A 107 4.58 10.86 17.71
CA PRO A 107 4.86 12.16 18.32
C PRO A 107 6.25 12.70 18.01
#